data_AF-A0A7T8HGX4-F1
#
_entry.id   AF-A0A7T8HGX4-F1
#
_cell.length_a   1.000
_cell.length_b   1.000
_cell.length_c   1.000
_cell.angle_alpha   90.00
_cell.angle_beta   90.00
_cell.angle_gamma   90.00
#
_symmetry.space_group_name_H-M   'P 1'
#
loop_
_entity.id
_entity.type
_entity.pdbx_description
1 polymer ?
#
loop_
_entity_poly.entity_id
_entity_poly.type
_entity_poly.pdbx_seq_one_letter_code
_entity_poly.pdbx_strand_id
1 'polypeptide(L)'
;MELVLQKQDAKVDINHILADQGYNGFDLRDTEIIQEYLDVMEPLATCLDRMQAEKWTYMGNLLPDLMILKHKLEIQKNRNLKYARTLVDYLLDQHNRNNGF
;
A
#
# COMPACT_ATOMS: atom_id res chain seq x y z
N MET A 1 2.95 -6.32 8.87
CA MET A 1 2.09 -5.55 9.79
C MET A 1 0.77 -6.30 9.91
N GLU A 2 0.35 -6.80 11.08
CA GLU A 2 -0.90 -7.57 11.19
C GLU A 2 -2.10 -6.61 10.97
N LEU A 3 -2.88 -6.85 9.93
CA LEU A 3 -3.88 -5.90 9.42
C LEU A 3 -5.05 -5.71 10.39
N VAL A 4 -5.32 -4.45 10.74
CA VAL A 4 -6.46 -4.05 11.58
C VAL A 4 -7.76 -4.65 11.05
N LEU A 5 -8.01 -4.63 9.74
CA LEU A 5 -9.25 -5.10 9.14
C LEU A 5 -9.40 -6.64 9.04
N GLN A 6 -8.32 -7.41 9.24
CA GLN A 6 -8.38 -8.87 9.31
C GLN A 6 -8.67 -9.37 10.73
N LYS A 7 -8.53 -8.52 11.75
CA LYS A 7 -9.07 -8.83 13.07
C LYS A 7 -10.58 -8.69 12.97
N GLN A 8 -11.28 -9.82 13.05
CA GLN A 8 -12.74 -9.89 13.00
C GLN A 8 -13.39 -8.82 13.90
N ASP A 9 -12.75 -8.52 15.03
CA ASP A 9 -13.16 -7.50 16.00
C ASP A 9 -13.13 -6.08 15.43
N ALA A 10 -12.09 -5.68 14.68
CA ALA A 10 -11.97 -4.30 14.21
C ALA A 10 -12.95 -3.94 13.11
N LYS A 11 -13.31 -4.89 12.23
CA LYS A 11 -14.36 -4.66 11.22
C LYS A 11 -15.71 -4.44 11.91
N VAL A 12 -15.99 -5.21 12.97
CA VAL A 12 -17.21 -5.06 13.77
C VAL A 12 -17.23 -3.69 14.46
N ASP A 13 -16.12 -3.29 15.07
CA ASP A 13 -15.99 -1.98 15.73
C ASP A 13 -16.20 -0.82 14.74
N ILE A 14 -15.55 -0.88 13.57
CA ILE A 14 -15.70 0.15 12.53
C ILE A 14 -17.14 0.19 12.01
N ASN A 15 -17.77 -0.95 11.76
CA ASN A 15 -19.15 -0.99 11.30
C ASN A 15 -20.14 -0.49 12.37
N HIS A 16 -19.85 -0.71 13.65
CA HIS A 16 -20.64 -0.13 14.75
C HIS A 16 -20.56 1.40 14.73
N ILE A 17 -19.34 1.95 14.61
CA ILE A 17 -19.15 3.40 14.51
C ILE A 17 -19.87 3.97 13.28
N LEU A 18 -19.79 3.29 12.12
CA LEU A 18 -20.48 3.72 10.92
C LEU A 18 -22.01 3.71 11.09
N ALA A 19 -22.55 2.68 11.74
CA ALA A 19 -23.97 2.59 12.05
C ALA A 19 -24.43 3.70 12.99
N ASP A 20 -23.65 4.02 14.03
CA ASP A 20 -23.93 5.12 14.98
C ASP A 20 -23.97 6.49 14.27
N GLN A 21 -23.21 6.64 13.18
CA GLN A 21 -23.16 7.85 12.37
C GLN A 21 -24.15 7.85 11.18
N GLY A 22 -24.94 6.79 11.02
CA GLY A 22 -25.95 6.66 9.96
C GLY A 22 -25.39 6.25 8.58
N TYR A 23 -24.17 5.71 8.52
CA TYR A 23 -23.56 5.18 7.30
C TYR A 23 -23.71 3.66 7.20
N ASN A 24 -23.66 3.15 5.96
CA ASN A 24 -23.59 1.71 5.72
C ASN A 24 -22.22 1.17 6.16
N GLY A 25 -22.23 0.02 6.82
CA GLY A 25 -21.00 -0.69 7.17
C GLY A 25 -20.29 -1.26 5.95
N PHE A 26 -18.99 -1.54 6.10
CA PHE A 26 -18.17 -2.14 5.06
C PHE A 26 -18.62 -3.57 4.76
N ASP A 27 -18.86 -3.84 3.48
CA ASP A 27 -19.19 -5.17 3.00
C ASP A 27 -17.93 -6.01 2.76
N LEU A 28 -18.09 -7.20 2.17
CA LEU A 28 -16.94 -8.05 1.86
C LEU A 28 -16.04 -7.44 0.78
N ARG A 29 -16.64 -6.82 -0.23
CA ARG A 29 -15.92 -6.21 -1.35
C ARG A 29 -15.07 -5.03 -0.89
N ASP A 30 -15.60 -4.19 -0.01
CA ASP A 30 -14.85 -3.08 0.58
C ASP A 30 -13.61 -3.60 1.32
N THR A 31 -13.78 -4.71 2.05
CA THR A 31 -12.67 -5.34 2.78
C THR A 31 -11.61 -5.89 1.81
N GLU A 32 -12.02 -6.54 0.72
CA GLU A 32 -11.11 -7.03 -0.32
C GLU A 32 -10.34 -5.90 -1.01
N ILE A 33 -11.03 -4.80 -1.34
CA ILE A 33 -10.40 -3.62 -1.96
C ILE A 33 -9.35 -3.05 -1.03
N ILE A 34 -9.71 -2.78 0.23
CA ILE A 34 -8.78 -2.16 1.18
C ILE A 34 -7.59 -3.10 1.43
N GLN A 35 -7.83 -4.41 1.57
CA GLN A 35 -6.76 -5.38 1.75
C GLN A 35 -5.77 -5.36 0.59
N GLU A 36 -6.25 -5.39 -0.65
CA GLU A 36 -5.38 -5.41 -1.81
C GLU A 36 -4.56 -4.12 -1.95
N TYR A 37 -5.15 -2.97 -1.60
CA TYR A 37 -4.44 -1.69 -1.54
C TYR A 37 -3.37 -1.67 -0.46
N LEU A 38 -3.65 -2.24 0.71
CA LEU A 38 -2.68 -2.32 1.80
C LEU A 38 -1.51 -3.24 1.46
N ASP A 39 -1.78 -4.38 0.80
CA ASP A 39 -0.73 -5.27 0.30
C ASP A 39 0.21 -4.54 -0.66
N VAL A 40 -0.34 -3.71 -1.55
CA VAL A 40 0.45 -2.91 -2.50
C VAL A 40 1.26 -1.82 -1.80
N MET A 41 0.69 -1.18 -0.78
CA MET A 41 1.33 -0.08 -0.07
C MET A 41 2.33 -0.53 1.01
N GLU A 42 2.22 -1.74 1.56
CA GLU A 42 3.14 -2.27 2.58
C GLU A 42 4.63 -2.18 2.20
N PRO A 43 5.08 -2.61 1.00
CA PRO A 43 6.48 -2.48 0.62
C PRO A 43 6.93 -1.02 0.50
N LEU A 44 6.05 -0.14 0.04
CA LEU A 44 6.33 1.30 -0.06
C LEU A 44 6.47 1.93 1.33
N ALA A 45 5.52 1.69 2.23
CA ALA A 45 5.55 2.17 3.59
C ALA A 45 6.81 1.68 4.33
N THR A 46 7.14 0.39 4.22
CA THR A 46 8.34 -0.19 4.84
C THR A 46 9.63 0.45 4.31
N CYS A 47 9.68 0.74 3.00
CA CYS A 47 10.83 1.42 2.41
C CYS A 47 10.96 2.85 2.93
N LEU A 48 9.85 3.58 3.01
CA LEU A 48 9.83 4.94 3.56
C LEU A 48 10.22 4.96 5.03
N ASP A 49 9.69 4.06 5.84
CA ASP A 49 10.03 3.93 7.27
C ASP A 49 11.53 3.74 7.46
N ARG A 50 12.15 2.85 6.68
CA ARG A 50 13.59 2.63 6.73
C ARG A 50 14.36 3.88 6.31
N MET A 51 13.97 4.50 5.21
CA MET A 51 14.64 5.70 4.70
C MET A 51 14.52 6.90 5.65
N GLN A 52 13.39 7.02 6.35
CA GLN A 52 13.10 8.11 7.28
C GLN A 52 13.71 7.89 8.67
N ALA A 53 13.92 6.63 9.08
CA ALA A 53 14.62 6.30 10.31
C ALA A 53 16.13 6.63 10.25
N GLU A 54 16.71 6.61 9.04
CA GLU A 54 18.11 6.93 8.81
C GLU A 54 18.35 8.45 8.89
N LYS A 55 19.18 8.88 9.85
CA LYS A 55 19.55 10.30 10.03
C LYS A 55 20.44 10.83 8.91
N TRP A 56 21.12 9.94 8.18
CA TRP A 56 22.02 10.24 7.08
C TRP A 56 21.74 9.30 5.91
N THR A 57 20.72 9.60 5.12
CA THR A 57 20.36 8.79 3.94
C THR A 57 21.32 9.11 2.80
N TYR A 58 22.52 8.52 2.82
CA TYR A 58 23.47 8.61 1.72
C TYR A 58 23.10 7.63 0.59
N MET A 59 23.57 7.92 -0.64
CA MET A 59 23.22 7.18 -1.85
C MET A 59 23.48 5.66 -1.74
N GLY A 60 24.46 5.27 -0.92
CA GLY A 60 24.80 3.88 -0.63
C GLY A 60 23.70 3.07 0.08
N ASN A 61 22.78 3.73 0.78
CA ASN A 61 21.60 3.09 1.40
C ASN A 61 20.31 3.39 0.60
N LEU A 62 20.19 4.59 0.05
CA LEU A 62 19.02 5.01 -0.72
C LEU A 62 18.78 4.14 -1.96
N LEU A 63 19.82 3.93 -2.77
CA LEU A 63 19.68 3.23 -4.05
C LEU A 63 19.31 1.75 -3.86
N PRO A 64 19.97 0.97 -2.97
CA PRO A 64 19.53 -0.39 -2.66
C PRO A 64 18.07 -0.45 -2.19
N ASP A 65 17.65 0.52 -1.38
CA ASP A 65 16.30 0.55 -0.83
C ASP A 65 15.24 0.73 -1.92
N LEU A 66 15.48 1.66 -2.84
CA LEU A 66 14.64 1.88 -4.01
C LEU A 66 14.65 0.69 -4.98
N MET A 67 15.80 0.02 -5.17
CA MET A 67 15.88 -1.20 -5.99
C MET A 67 15.05 -2.34 -5.41
N ILE A 68 15.13 -2.54 -4.09
CA ILE A 68 14.32 -3.55 -3.38
C ILE A 68 12.83 -3.21 -3.51
N LEU A 69 12.46 -1.94 -3.30
CA LEU A 69 11.07 -1.49 -3.46
C LEU A 69 10.54 -1.77 -4.87
N LYS A 70 11.29 -1.37 -5.91
CA LYS A 70 10.92 -1.63 -7.30
C LYS A 70 10.72 -3.13 -7.55
N HIS A 71 11.66 -3.97 -7.11
CA HIS A 71 11.55 -5.41 -7.27
C HIS A 71 10.30 -5.99 -6.61
N LYS A 72 9.95 -5.54 -5.40
CA LYS A 72 8.74 -5.97 -4.69
C LYS A 72 7.47 -5.55 -5.44
N LEU A 73 7.42 -4.33 -5.97
CA LEU A 73 6.29 -3.83 -6.76
C LEU A 73 6.13 -4.58 -8.08
N GLU A 74 7.22 -4.93 -8.77
CA GLU A 74 7.17 -5.77 -9.98
C GLU A 74 6.63 -7.17 -9.69
N ILE A 75 7.01 -7.77 -8.56
CA ILE A 75 6.42 -9.05 -8.11
C ILE A 75 4.91 -8.90 -7.91
N GLN A 76 4.46 -7.81 -7.29
CA GLN A 76 3.04 -7.55 -7.07
C GLN A 76 2.27 -7.28 -8.36
N LYS A 77 2.87 -6.59 -9.33
CA LYS A 77 2.29 -6.37 -10.66
C LYS A 77 1.95 -7.69 -11.36
N ASN A 78 2.81 -8.69 -11.20
CA ASN A 78 2.62 -10.02 -11.75
C ASN A 78 1.59 -10.87 -11.00
N ARG A 79 1.05 -10.40 -9.87
CA ARG A 79 -0.09 -11.02 -9.20
C ARG A 79 -1.39 -10.66 -9.90
N ASN A 80 -2.42 -11.49 -9.67
CA ASN A 80 -3.76 -11.26 -10.19
C ASN A 80 -4.51 -10.21 -9.33
N LEU A 81 -4.05 -8.95 -9.42
CA LEU A 81 -4.66 -7.81 -8.72
C LEU A 81 -5.99 -7.43 -9.39
N LYS A 82 -7.07 -7.36 -8.62
CA LYS A 82 -8.43 -7.03 -9.11
C LYS A 82 -8.74 -5.54 -9.09
N TYR A 83 -8.26 -4.83 -8.07
CA TYR A 83 -8.62 -3.45 -7.74
C TYR A 83 -7.39 -2.51 -7.75
N ALA A 84 -6.25 -2.94 -7.22
CA ALA A 84 -5.07 -2.11 -7.01
C ALA A 84 -4.07 -2.09 -8.18
N ARG A 85 -4.43 -2.61 -9.36
CA ARG A 85 -3.52 -2.67 -10.52
C ARG A 85 -3.03 -1.29 -10.96
N THR A 86 -3.94 -0.32 -11.07
CA THR A 86 -3.61 1.07 -11.43
C THR A 86 -2.61 1.70 -10.46
N LEU A 87 -2.69 1.36 -9.16
CA LEU A 87 -1.78 1.87 -8.15
C LEU A 87 -0.36 1.32 -8.37
N VAL A 88 -0.23 0.00 -8.60
CA VAL A 88 1.07 -0.61 -8.88
C VAL A 88 1.70 -0.05 -10.15
N ASP A 89 0.90 0.10 -11.21
CA ASP A 89 1.38 0.69 -12.46
C ASP A 89 1.85 2.13 -12.25
N TYR A 90 1.11 2.95 -11.48
CA TYR A 90 1.52 4.31 -11.16
C TYR A 90 2.82 4.39 -10.35
N LEU A 91 3.01 3.48 -9.39
CA LEU A 91 4.20 3.43 -8.55
C LEU A 91 5.44 2.99 -9.35
N LEU A 92 5.27 2.14 -10.37
CA LEU A 92 6.34 1.69 -11.25
C LEU A 92 6.62 2.68 -12.42
N ASP A 93 5.59 3.36 -12.93
CA ASP A 93 5.65 4.21 -14.13
C ASP A 93 5.89 5.70 -13.82
N GLN A 94 6.79 5.99 -12.88
CA GLN A 94 7.23 7.37 -12.61
C GLN A 94 8.10 7.95 -13.74
N HIS A 95 8.73 7.09 -14.57
CA HIS A 95 9.74 7.51 -15.55
C HIS A 95 9.15 8.23 -16.78
N ASN A 96 7.91 7.95 -17.17
CA ASN A 96 7.30 8.55 -18.36
C ASN A 96 6.71 9.96 -18.13
N ARG A 97 6.58 10.41 -16.88
CA ARG A 97 6.04 11.75 -16.55
C ARG A 97 7.12 12.85 -16.49
N ASN A 98 8.40 12.50 -16.43
CA ASN A 98 9.51 13.46 -16.34
C ASN A 98 10.08 13.90 -17.70
N ASN A 99 9.44 13.57 -18.82
CA ASN A 99 9.81 14.11 -20.15
C ASN A 99 9.16 15.48 -20.45
N GLY A 100 8.62 16.14 -19.43
CA GLY A 100 8.11 17.50 -19.53
C GLY A 100 8.50 18.28 -18.29
N PHE A 101 9.78 18.65 -18.20
CA PHE A 101 10.33 19.96 -17.82
C PHE A 101 11.85 19.86 -17.76
#